data_AF-A0A3D0DRK2-F1
#
_entry.id   AF-A0A3D0DRK2-F1
#
_cell.length_a   1.000
_cell.length_b   1.000
_cell.length_c   1.000
_cell.angle_alpha   90.00
_cell.angle_beta   90.00
_cell.angle_gamma   90.00
#
_symmetry.space_group_name_H-M   'P 1'
#
loop_
_entity.id
_entity.type
_entity.pdbx_description
1 polymer ?
#
loop_
_entity_poly.entity_id
_entity_poly.type
_entity_poly.pdbx_seq_one_letter_code
_entity_poly.pdbx_strand_id
1 'polypeptide(L)' 'MGAVWHSFYNHPFNVVAVQALGKIAHPALFQSLDPDATMRDLYRRFLHVELNGTYWVNGIQAR' A
#
# COMPACT_ATOMS: atom_id res chain seq x y z
N MET A 1 3.87 11.65 -9.41
CA MET A 1 2.77 11.95 -8.47
C MET A 1 2.17 10.63 -8.01
N GLY A 2 1.78 10.49 -6.73
CA GLY A 2 1.20 9.26 -6.20
C GLY A 2 -0.04 9.54 -5.36
N ALA A 3 -0.85 8.51 -5.12
CA ALA A 3 -2.08 8.61 -4.33
C ALA A 3 -2.28 7.33 -3.49
N VAL A 4 -3.05 7.46 -2.42
CA VAL A 4 -3.46 6.34 -1.54
C VAL A 4 -4.97 6.39 -1.33
N TRP A 5 -5.59 5.24 -1.09
CA TRP A 5 -7.02 5.12 -0.88
C TRP A 5 -7.44 5.86 0.39
N HIS A 6 -8.48 6.68 0.30
CA HIS A 6 -8.88 7.59 1.37
C HIS A 6 -9.24 6.87 2.66
N SER A 7 -9.95 5.74 2.60
CA SER A 7 -10.44 5.04 3.80
C SER A 7 -9.33 4.48 4.69
N PHE A 8 -8.06 4.50 4.28
CA PHE A 8 -6.95 4.25 5.20
C PHE A 8 -6.89 5.25 6.36
N TYR A 9 -7.58 6.40 6.30
CA TYR A 9 -7.64 7.35 7.40
C TYR A 9 -8.21 6.76 8.71
N ASN A 10 -9.10 5.76 8.62
CA ASN A 10 -9.73 5.12 9.78
C ASN A 10 -9.66 3.58 9.78
N HIS A 11 -8.97 2.98 8.81
CA HIS A 11 -8.87 1.52 8.69
C HIS A 11 -7.65 0.99 9.45
N PRO A 12 -7.74 -0.17 10.15
CA PRO A 12 -6.61 -0.75 10.91
C PRO A 12 -5.41 -1.13 10.03
N PHE A 13 -5.58 -1.20 8.71
CA PHE A 13 -4.48 -1.47 7.76
C PHE A 13 -3.79 -0.19 7.26
N ASN A 14 -3.96 0.94 7.93
CA ASN A 14 -3.32 2.22 7.60
C ASN A 14 -1.78 2.16 7.51
N VAL A 15 -1.13 1.18 8.14
CA VAL A 15 0.31 0.91 8.00
C VAL A 15 0.73 0.74 6.54
N VAL A 16 -0.14 0.16 5.70
CA VAL A 16 0.12 0.00 4.25
C VAL A 16 0.18 1.36 3.56
N ALA A 17 -0.70 2.29 3.93
CA ALA A 17 -0.68 3.65 3.40
C ALA A 17 0.60 4.40 3.81
N VAL A 18 1.07 4.23 5.06
CA VAL A 18 2.34 4.82 5.51
C VAL A 18 3.52 4.28 4.70
N GLN A 19 3.55 2.97 4.43
CA GLN A 19 4.58 2.36 3.59
C GLN A 19 4.53 2.87 2.15
N ALA A 20 3.35 2.96 1.55
CA ALA A 20 3.15 3.49 0.20
C ALA A 20 3.61 4.96 0.10
N LEU A 21 3.21 5.80 1.07
CA LEU A 21 3.64 7.20 1.14
C LEU A 21 5.16 7.33 1.29
N GLY A 22 5.78 6.52 2.14
CA GLY A 22 7.24 6.48 2.30
C GLY A 22 7.94 6.17 0.97
N LYS A 23 7.46 5.15 0.23
CA LYS A 23 8.02 4.77 -1.08
C LYS A 23 7.75 5.82 -2.17
N ILE A 24 6.60 6.49 -2.14
CA ILE A 24 6.28 7.60 -3.05
C ILE A 24 7.21 8.80 -2.80
N ALA A 25 7.43 9.17 -1.54
CA ALA A 25 8.22 10.34 -1.16
C ALA A 25 9.74 10.10 -1.32
N HIS A 26 10.21 8.91 -0.97
CA HIS A 26 11.65 8.58 -0.94
C HIS A 26 11.93 7.20 -1.54
N PRO A 27 11.70 7.01 -2.86
CA PRO A 27 11.82 5.69 -3.50
C PRO A 27 13.23 5.09 -3.37
N ALA A 28 14.28 5.93 -3.32
CA ALA A 28 15.66 5.47 -3.17
C ALA A 28 15.98 4.95 -1.76
N LEU A 29 15.32 5.47 -0.71
CA LEU A 29 15.52 5.01 0.66
C LEU A 29 14.70 3.75 0.97
N PHE A 30 13.54 3.61 0.32
CA PHE A 30 12.58 2.53 0.57
C PHE A 30 12.47 1.54 -0.60
N GLN A 31 13.58 1.28 -1.30
CA GLN A 31 13.61 0.38 -2.46
C GLN A 31 13.13 -1.04 -2.11
N SER A 32 13.53 -1.55 -0.94
CA SER A 32 13.18 -2.89 -0.44
C SER A 32 11.78 -2.98 0.17
N LEU A 33 11.10 -1.85 0.39
CA LEU A 33 9.76 -1.86 1.00
C LEU A 33 8.72 -2.27 -0.03
N ASP A 34 7.93 -3.29 0.27
CA ASP A 34 6.83 -3.77 -0.59
C ASP A 34 5.47 -3.63 0.13
N PRO A 35 4.74 -2.51 -0.09
CA PRO A 35 3.40 -2.34 0.48
C PRO A 35 2.39 -3.38 0.00
N ASP A 36 2.55 -3.94 -1.22
CA ASP A 36 1.65 -4.97 -1.76
C ASP A 36 1.82 -6.28 -0.98
N ALA A 37 3.07 -6.64 -0.65
CA ALA A 37 3.34 -7.81 0.19
C ALA A 37 2.74 -7.65 1.59
N THR A 38 2.87 -6.47 2.21
CA THR A 38 2.24 -6.19 3.50
C THR A 38 0.72 -6.33 3.43
N MET A 39 0.08 -5.77 2.40
CA MET A 39 -1.38 -5.86 2.22
C MET A 39 -1.83 -7.32 2.03
N ARG A 40 -1.12 -8.09 1.21
CA ARG A 40 -1.36 -9.53 1.03
C ARG A 40 -1.24 -10.31 2.33
N ASP A 41 -0.22 -10.01 3.16
CA ASP A 41 -0.04 -10.65 4.47
C ASP A 41 -1.21 -10.37 5.42
N LEU A 42 -1.64 -9.11 5.48
CA LEU A 42 -2.76 -8.70 6.33
C LEU A 42 -4.07 -9.36 5.90
N TYR A 43 -4.36 -9.40 4.60
CA TYR A 43 -5.55 -10.08 4.08
C TYR A 43 -5.51 -11.57 4.42
N ARG A 44 -4.40 -12.25 4.12
CA ARG A 44 -4.24 -13.69 4.39
C ARG A 44 -4.38 -14.05 5.87
N ARG A 45 -3.93 -13.17 6.78
CA ARG A 45 -3.91 -13.46 8.23
C ARG A 45 -5.21 -13.10 8.95
N PHE A 46 -5.92 -12.07 8.47
CA PHE A 46 -7.02 -11.47 9.23
C PHE A 46 -8.36 -11.42 8.48
N LEU A 47 -8.38 -11.63 7.17
CA LEU A 47 -9.59 -11.58 6.36
C LEU A 47 -9.85 -12.92 5.66
N HIS A 48 -11.13 -13.27 5.49
CA HIS A 48 -11.56 -14.44 4.72
C HIS A 48 -11.98 -14.08 3.28
N VAL A 49 -11.55 -12.91 2.79
CA VAL A 49 -11.82 -12.43 1.43
C VAL A 49 -10.52 -12.23 0.68
N GLU A 50 -10.56 -12.42 -0.63
CA GLU A 50 -9.40 -12.20 -1.50
C GLU A 50 -9.07 -10.70 -1.60
N LEU A 51 -7.77 -10.39 -1.70
CA LEU A 51 -7.32 -9.04 -2.00
C LEU A 51 -7.60 -8.73 -3.47
N ASN A 52 -8.41 -7.71 -3.74
CA ASN A 52 -8.76 -7.27 -5.09
C ASN A 52 -8.74 -5.74 -5.20
N GLY A 53 -8.27 -5.23 -6.33
CA GLY A 53 -8.25 -3.81 -6.66
C GLY A 53 -6.93 -3.10 -6.35
N THR A 54 -6.95 -1.78 -6.51
CA THR A 54 -5.79 -0.90 -6.38
C THR A 54 -6.02 0.12 -5.27
N TYR A 55 -5.18 0.10 -4.23
CA TYR A 55 -5.33 0.93 -3.04
C TYR A 55 -4.31 2.06 -2.93
N TRP A 56 -3.31 2.08 -3.81
CA TRP A 56 -2.39 3.20 -4.00
C TRP A 56 -1.85 3.15 -5.42
N VAL A 57 -1.36 4.29 -5.88
CA VAL A 57 -0.63 4.40 -7.14
C VAL A 57 0.61 5.24 -6.89
N ASN A 58 1.74 4.82 -7.45
CA ASN A 58 2.91 5.67 -7.57
C ASN A 58 3.04 6.20 -9.00
N GLY A 59 3.80 7.28 -9.20
CA GLY A 59 3.94 7.92 -10.51
C GLY A 59 4.68 7.07 -11.57
N ILE A 60 5.13 5.87 -11.21
CA ILE A 60 5.86 4.93 -12.05
C ILE A 60 4.95 3.75 -12.46
N GLN A 61 3.82 3.54 -11.77
CA GLN A 61 2.89 2.41 -11.94
C GLN A 61 1.87 2.58 -13.08
N ALA A 62 2.06 3.53 -14.00
CA ALA A 62 1.21 3.66 -15.18
C ALA A 62 1.67 2.70 -16.30
N ARG A 63 1.51 1.39 -16.11
CA ARG A 63 1.35 0.38 -17.17
C ARG A 63 0.55 -0.82 -16.66
#